data_AF-A0A1Q3BAD0-F1
#
_entry.id   AF-A0A1Q3BAD0-F1
#
_cell.length_a   1.000
_cell.length_b   1.000
_cell.length_c   1.000
_cell.angle_alpha   90.00
_cell.angle_beta   90.00
_cell.angle_gamma   90.00
#
_symmetry.space_group_name_H-M   'P 1'
#
loop_
_entity.id
_entity.type
_entity.pdbx_description
1 polymer ?
#
loop_
_entity_poly.entity_id
_entity_poly.type
_entity_poly.pdbx_seq_one_letter_code
_entity_poly.pdbx_strand_id
1 'polypeptide(L)'
;GRLLTLFNSTRPKQNKDSPIQSSTKYCFPVRVLANPLSLFSSSSPRYQYLKMVQYNFKKITVVPNGKDFIDIILSRTQRQTPTVVHKGYAISRLRQFYMRKVKYTQQNFHEKLSTIIDDFPRLDDIHPFYGDLLHVLYNKDHYKLALGQINTARNLISKISKDYVKLLKYGDSLYRCKSLKVAALGRMCTVIKRIGPSLAYLEQIRQHMARLPSIDPNTRTILICGYPNVGKSSFMNKITRADVDVQPYAFTTKSLFVGHTDYKYLRYQVIDTPGILDRPFEDRNIIEMCSITALAHLRSAVLFFLDISGSCGYSIAQQAALFHSIKSLFMNKPLIIVCNKTDLQPLDGISDEDKKLVNEMKSEAMKTLIGQGGEPTNEDGVLLTMSTLTEEGVIAVKNAACERLLDQRVELKMKSKKINECLNRFHVAMPKPRDQKDRPSCIPQAVLEAKAKKAEKEKRKTERDLEDENGGAGVYSASLKKNYILANDEWKEDVMPEILDGHNVYDFVDPDILLRLEELEREEGIRQADEEDDDFEMGGDELMLDEK
;
A
#
# COMPACT_ATOMS: atom_id res chain seq x y z
N GLY A 1 57.06 16.23 14.00
CA GLY A 1 57.68 15.14 13.22
C GLY A 1 56.69 14.73 12.15
N ARG A 2 56.99 14.99 10.87
CA ARG A 2 57.47 14.02 9.85
C ARG A 2 56.44 12.89 9.62
N LEU A 3 55.88 12.61 8.44
CA LEU A 3 56.09 13.07 7.07
C LEU A 3 54.86 12.65 6.22
N LEU A 4 54.65 13.30 5.07
CA LEU A 4 53.68 12.99 3.99
C LEU A 4 53.89 11.61 3.32
N THR A 5 52.82 11.07 2.68
CA THR A 5 52.64 10.73 1.23
C THR A 5 51.55 9.64 1.07
N LEU A 6 50.39 9.88 0.44
CA LEU A 6 50.06 9.78 -1.00
C LEU A 6 50.66 8.55 -1.72
N PHE A 7 49.82 7.58 -2.12
CA PHE A 7 50.03 6.81 -3.36
C PHE A 7 48.70 6.31 -3.96
N ASN A 8 48.38 6.87 -5.13
CA ASN A 8 47.48 6.31 -6.13
C ASN A 8 48.15 5.08 -6.77
N SER A 9 47.39 4.00 -7.03
CA SER A 9 47.82 2.90 -7.89
C SER A 9 46.81 2.68 -9.02
N THR A 10 47.34 2.86 -10.22
CA THR A 10 46.76 2.71 -11.55
C THR A 10 46.59 1.25 -11.97
N ARG A 11 45.47 0.93 -12.65
CA ARG A 11 45.30 -0.31 -13.44
C ARG A 11 46.13 -0.26 -14.74
N PRO A 12 46.57 -1.42 -15.24
CA PRO A 12 46.52 -1.72 -16.68
C PRO A 12 45.80 -3.07 -16.95
N LYS A 13 44.70 -3.07 -17.72
CA LYS A 13 44.60 -3.47 -19.13
C LYS A 13 45.03 -4.92 -19.44
N GLN A 14 44.04 -5.81 -19.51
CA GLN A 14 44.11 -7.07 -20.25
C GLN A 14 43.81 -6.80 -21.74
N ASN A 15 44.64 -7.32 -22.63
CA ASN A 15 44.32 -7.52 -24.04
C ASN A 15 44.66 -8.97 -24.43
N LYS A 16 43.83 -9.47 -25.34
CA LYS A 16 43.69 -10.85 -25.83
C LYS A 16 44.86 -11.28 -26.73
N ASP A 17 45.19 -12.57 -26.76
CA ASP A 17 44.95 -13.48 -27.89
C ASP A 17 45.55 -14.90 -27.66
N SER A 18 44.86 -15.89 -28.25
CA SER A 18 44.87 -17.40 -28.26
C SER A 18 46.20 -18.13 -28.58
N PRO A 19 46.34 -19.50 -28.70
CA PRO A 19 45.33 -20.61 -28.79
C PRO A 19 45.62 -22.00 -28.10
N ILE A 20 44.55 -22.82 -27.94
CA ILE A 20 44.38 -24.31 -28.14
C ILE A 20 45.39 -25.26 -27.39
N GLN A 21 45.02 -26.22 -26.50
CA GLN A 21 44.44 -27.56 -26.75
C GLN A 21 44.03 -28.31 -25.45
N SER A 22 42.76 -28.73 -25.41
CA SER A 22 42.19 -30.03 -24.98
C SER A 22 42.87 -30.94 -23.92
N SER A 23 42.14 -31.25 -22.84
CA SER A 23 41.69 -32.61 -22.52
C SER A 23 40.70 -32.63 -21.35
N THR A 24 39.57 -33.30 -21.57
CA THR A 24 38.45 -33.57 -20.67
C THR A 24 38.85 -34.32 -19.40
N LYS A 25 38.24 -33.96 -18.24
CA LYS A 25 37.61 -34.91 -17.31
C LYS A 25 36.76 -34.18 -16.25
N TYR A 26 35.61 -34.80 -15.98
CA TYR A 26 34.49 -34.32 -15.18
C TYR A 26 34.83 -34.22 -13.69
N CYS A 27 34.44 -33.13 -13.02
CA CYS A 27 34.01 -33.19 -11.62
C CYS A 27 33.06 -32.03 -11.29
N PHE A 28 31.91 -32.38 -10.71
CA PHE A 28 30.83 -31.48 -10.29
C PHE A 28 31.26 -30.52 -9.18
N PRO A 29 30.94 -29.21 -9.23
CA PRO A 29 31.03 -28.36 -8.05
C PRO A 29 29.73 -28.44 -7.23
N VAL A 30 29.84 -29.04 -6.05
CA VAL A 30 28.82 -28.97 -4.98
C VAL A 30 28.71 -27.52 -4.53
N ARG A 31 27.68 -26.83 -5.01
CA ARG A 31 27.28 -25.52 -4.49
C ARG A 31 26.66 -25.71 -3.11
N VAL A 32 27.38 -25.26 -2.09
CA VAL A 32 26.90 -25.03 -0.73
C VAL A 32 25.59 -24.24 -0.79
N LEU A 33 24.51 -24.84 -0.31
CA LEU A 33 23.20 -24.23 -0.16
C LEU A 33 23.27 -23.17 0.94
N ALA A 34 23.40 -21.90 0.52
CA ALA A 34 23.18 -20.76 1.39
C ALA A 34 21.71 -20.72 1.86
N ASN A 35 21.53 -20.47 3.15
CA ASN A 35 20.27 -20.22 3.87
C ASN A 35 19.23 -19.42 3.06
N PRO A 36 17.95 -19.85 3.00
CA PRO A 36 16.90 -19.16 2.25
C PRO A 36 16.20 -18.01 3.02
N LEU A 37 16.83 -17.39 4.03
CA LEU A 37 16.16 -16.44 4.94
C LEU A 37 16.72 -15.02 4.99
N SER A 38 17.69 -14.63 4.15
CA SER A 38 18.27 -13.27 4.15
C SER A 38 18.07 -12.45 2.86
N LEU A 39 17.19 -12.88 1.95
CA LEU A 39 16.89 -12.17 0.69
C LEU A 39 15.51 -11.50 0.67
N PHE A 40 15.16 -10.78 1.74
CA PHE A 40 13.97 -9.91 1.79
C PHE A 40 14.35 -8.45 2.09
N SER A 41 15.32 -7.90 1.38
CA SER A 41 15.50 -6.44 1.34
C SER A 41 16.23 -5.95 0.09
N SER A 42 15.58 -6.02 -1.08
CA SER A 42 15.84 -5.05 -2.16
C SER A 42 14.87 -5.23 -3.32
N SER A 43 14.01 -4.22 -3.51
CA SER A 43 13.59 -3.69 -4.82
C SER A 43 13.40 -4.69 -5.97
N SER A 44 12.25 -5.35 -6.00
CA SER A 44 11.72 -6.01 -7.21
C SER A 44 10.61 -5.13 -7.86
N PRO A 45 10.62 -4.86 -9.19
CA PRO A 45 9.61 -4.01 -9.84
C PRO A 45 8.23 -4.67 -10.06
N ARG A 46 7.97 -5.85 -9.47
CA ARG A 46 6.77 -6.67 -9.78
C ARG A 46 5.58 -6.49 -8.83
N TYR A 47 5.66 -5.55 -7.89
CA TYR A 47 4.54 -5.13 -7.03
C TYR A 47 3.93 -3.77 -7.43
N GLN A 48 4.06 -3.37 -8.71
CA GLN A 48 3.55 -2.08 -9.18
C GLN A 48 2.04 -2.07 -9.54
N TYR A 49 1.32 -3.20 -9.41
CA TYR A 49 -0.09 -3.34 -9.83
C TYR A 49 -1.10 -3.44 -8.68
N LEU A 50 -0.81 -2.80 -7.56
CA LEU A 50 -1.80 -2.47 -6.52
C LEU A 50 -1.78 -0.95 -6.29
N LYS A 51 -2.10 -0.16 -7.33
CA LYS A 51 -2.64 1.19 -7.14
C LYS A 51 -4.06 1.03 -6.57
N MET A 52 -4.13 0.70 -5.29
CA MET A 52 -5.37 0.22 -4.66
C MET A 52 -6.29 1.35 -4.15
N VAL A 53 -5.92 2.60 -4.39
CA VAL A 53 -6.78 3.79 -4.26
C VAL A 53 -6.33 4.78 -5.32
N GLN A 54 -7.13 4.96 -6.39
CA GLN A 54 -6.76 5.85 -7.50
C GLN A 54 -6.82 7.34 -7.09
N TYR A 55 -7.60 7.68 -6.06
CA TYR A 55 -7.82 9.06 -5.62
C TYR A 55 -7.61 9.21 -4.11
N ASN A 56 -6.56 9.93 -3.71
CA ASN A 56 -6.28 10.28 -2.31
C ASN A 56 -6.36 11.79 -2.12
N PHE A 57 -7.51 12.25 -1.63
CA PHE A 57 -7.79 13.67 -1.40
C PHE A 57 -7.05 14.28 -0.19
N LYS A 58 -6.35 13.46 0.61
CA LYS A 58 -5.58 13.96 1.77
C LYS A 58 -4.28 14.64 1.38
N LYS A 59 -3.82 14.47 0.14
CA LYS A 59 -2.54 15.04 -0.34
C LYS A 59 -2.63 16.51 -0.76
N ILE A 60 -3.82 17.10 -0.81
CA ILE A 60 -4.04 18.47 -1.25
C ILE A 60 -3.42 19.44 -0.23
N THR A 61 -2.55 20.33 -0.72
CA THR A 61 -1.90 21.35 0.13
C THR A 61 -2.90 22.33 0.72
N VAL A 62 -2.61 22.83 1.92
CA VAL A 62 -3.47 23.81 2.61
C VAL A 62 -3.55 25.10 1.81
N VAL A 63 -4.77 25.61 1.60
CA VAL A 63 -5.02 26.86 0.88
C VAL A 63 -5.14 28.00 1.90
N PRO A 64 -4.15 28.89 2.01
CA PRO A 64 -4.22 29.99 2.97
C PRO A 64 -5.23 31.05 2.50
N ASN A 65 -5.81 31.76 3.47
CA ASN A 65 -6.69 32.90 3.20
C ASN A 65 -5.93 34.00 2.45
N GLY A 66 -6.63 34.87 1.71
CA GLY A 66 -6.02 35.91 0.88
C GLY A 66 -5.07 36.84 1.63
N LYS A 67 -5.32 37.15 2.91
CA LYS A 67 -4.41 37.95 3.75
C LYS A 67 -3.13 37.17 4.09
N ASP A 68 -3.28 35.99 4.65
CA ASP A 68 -2.15 35.13 5.04
C ASP A 68 -1.29 34.75 3.82
N PHE A 69 -1.94 34.51 2.67
CA PHE A 69 -1.26 34.27 1.40
C PHE A 69 -0.32 35.43 1.05
N ILE A 70 -0.79 36.67 1.16
CA ILE A 70 0.02 37.86 0.87
C ILE A 70 1.19 37.95 1.86
N ASP A 71 0.92 37.77 3.15
CA ASP A 71 1.93 37.90 4.20
C ASP A 71 3.04 36.85 4.06
N ILE A 72 2.69 35.60 3.74
CA ILE A 72 3.64 34.51 3.47
C ILE A 72 4.58 34.88 2.31
N ILE A 73 4.03 35.39 1.21
CA ILE A 73 4.80 35.69 -0.01
C ILE A 73 5.69 36.92 0.16
N LEU A 74 5.17 37.98 0.78
CA LEU A 74 5.94 39.20 1.04
C LEU A 74 7.05 38.96 2.07
N SER A 75 6.76 38.20 3.13
CA SER A 75 7.75 37.79 4.13
C SER A 75 8.87 36.95 3.49
N ARG A 76 8.52 35.98 2.64
CA ARG A 76 9.50 35.18 1.89
C ARG A 76 10.35 36.05 0.95
N THR A 77 9.72 36.99 0.24
CA THR A 77 10.43 37.94 -0.63
C THR A 77 11.45 38.76 0.18
N GLN A 78 11.08 39.24 1.36
CA GLN A 78 11.96 40.04 2.21
C GLN A 78 13.13 39.22 2.76
N ARG A 79 12.90 37.96 3.17
CA ARG A 79 13.92 37.09 3.77
C ARG A 79 14.89 36.50 2.75
N GLN A 80 14.43 36.13 1.55
CA GLN A 80 15.23 35.41 0.56
C GLN A 80 15.88 36.30 -0.52
N THR A 81 15.58 37.60 -0.55
CA THR A 81 16.21 38.54 -1.48
C THR A 81 17.01 39.61 -0.72
N PRO A 82 18.15 40.09 -1.26
CA PRO A 82 18.92 41.13 -0.59
C PRO A 82 18.06 42.37 -0.31
N THR A 83 18.29 43.04 0.82
CA THR A 83 17.42 44.12 1.33
C THR A 83 18.08 45.50 1.28
N VAL A 84 19.40 45.57 1.46
CA VAL A 84 20.15 46.82 1.57
C VAL A 84 20.56 47.34 0.18
N VAL A 85 20.30 48.63 -0.06
CA VAL A 85 20.76 49.40 -1.24
C VAL A 85 21.14 50.81 -0.83
N HIS A 86 22.19 51.36 -1.44
CA HIS A 86 22.66 52.73 -1.20
C HIS A 86 22.46 53.60 -2.45
N LYS A 87 22.30 54.92 -2.25
CA LYS A 87 22.06 55.89 -3.33
C LYS A 87 23.24 55.99 -4.32
N GLY A 88 24.47 55.76 -3.87
CA GLY A 88 25.67 55.84 -4.70
C GLY A 88 25.93 54.63 -5.62
N TYR A 89 25.06 53.62 -5.63
CA TYR A 89 25.23 52.46 -6.51
C TYR A 89 24.90 52.80 -7.97
N ALA A 90 25.61 52.17 -8.91
CA ALA A 90 25.34 52.29 -10.33
C ALA A 90 23.87 51.92 -10.66
N ILE A 91 23.24 52.70 -11.55
CA ILE A 91 21.82 52.53 -11.89
C ILE A 91 21.48 51.11 -12.39
N SER A 92 22.42 50.47 -13.08
CA SER A 92 22.28 49.07 -13.53
C SER A 92 22.06 48.12 -12.34
N ARG A 93 22.84 48.27 -11.26
CA ARG A 93 22.71 47.47 -10.03
C ARG A 93 21.38 47.74 -9.33
N LEU A 94 20.93 49.00 -9.28
CA LEU A 94 19.63 49.37 -8.70
C LEU A 94 18.45 48.76 -9.49
N ARG A 95 18.50 48.82 -10.83
CA ARG A 95 17.49 48.20 -11.71
C ARG A 95 17.44 46.69 -11.49
N GLN A 96 18.59 46.01 -11.51
CA GLN A 96 18.67 44.57 -11.28
C GLN A 96 18.13 44.17 -9.90
N PHE A 97 18.45 44.95 -8.86
CA PHE A 97 17.96 44.71 -7.50
C PHE A 97 16.43 44.70 -7.42
N TYR A 98 15.77 45.74 -7.96
CA TYR A 98 14.30 45.81 -7.93
C TYR A 98 13.62 44.86 -8.91
N MET A 99 14.22 44.61 -10.09
CA MET A 99 13.74 43.58 -11.01
C MET A 99 13.75 42.19 -10.37
N ARG A 100 14.82 41.86 -9.62
CA ARG A 100 14.91 40.59 -8.90
C ARG A 100 13.78 40.46 -7.88
N LYS A 101 13.47 41.52 -7.12
CA LYS A 101 12.34 41.49 -6.16
C LYS A 101 11.01 41.26 -6.85
N VAL A 102 10.68 42.01 -7.91
CA VAL A 102 9.41 41.85 -8.64
C VAL A 102 9.28 40.45 -9.27
N LYS A 103 10.34 39.96 -9.93
CA LYS A 103 10.35 38.60 -10.50
C LYS A 103 10.24 37.52 -9.45
N TYR A 104 10.99 37.63 -8.35
CA TYR A 104 10.98 36.64 -7.27
C TYR A 104 9.60 36.54 -6.61
N THR A 105 8.93 37.68 -6.36
CA THR A 105 7.56 37.67 -5.84
C THR A 105 6.58 37.04 -6.83
N GLN A 106 6.66 37.39 -8.13
CA GLN A 106 5.80 36.76 -9.14
C GLN A 106 6.01 35.25 -9.24
N GLN A 107 7.25 34.78 -9.17
CA GLN A 107 7.57 33.36 -9.21
C GLN A 107 6.92 32.62 -8.04
N ASN A 108 7.04 33.15 -6.82
CA ASN A 108 6.40 32.53 -5.64
C ASN A 108 4.86 32.54 -5.72
N PHE A 109 4.24 33.62 -6.22
CA PHE A 109 2.80 33.64 -6.49
C PHE A 109 2.42 32.57 -7.52
N HIS A 110 3.19 32.47 -8.60
CA HIS A 110 2.92 31.50 -9.66
C HIS A 110 3.03 30.06 -9.16
N GLU A 111 4.11 29.72 -8.45
CA GLU A 111 4.32 28.39 -7.86
C GLU A 111 3.16 28.01 -6.94
N LYS A 112 2.82 28.87 -5.98
CA LYS A 112 1.76 28.58 -5.01
C LYS A 112 0.37 28.46 -5.66
N LEU A 113 0.02 29.34 -6.60
CA LEU A 113 -1.26 29.25 -7.30
C LEU A 113 -1.31 28.03 -8.23
N SER A 114 -0.19 27.66 -8.87
CA SER A 114 -0.11 26.45 -9.69
C SER A 114 -0.26 25.19 -8.84
N THR A 115 0.40 25.10 -7.68
CA THR A 115 0.21 23.97 -6.75
C THR A 115 -1.25 23.80 -6.35
N ILE A 116 -1.97 24.90 -6.07
CA ILE A 116 -3.42 24.83 -5.79
C ILE A 116 -4.17 24.25 -7.00
N ILE A 117 -3.94 24.76 -8.21
CA ILE A 117 -4.65 24.28 -9.41
C ILE A 117 -4.36 22.79 -9.70
N ASP A 118 -3.12 22.35 -9.51
CA ASP A 118 -2.67 21.02 -9.86
C ASP A 118 -3.06 19.96 -8.80
N ASP A 119 -3.10 20.33 -7.52
CA ASP A 119 -3.48 19.43 -6.43
C ASP A 119 -4.99 19.11 -6.44
N PHE A 120 -5.82 20.07 -6.85
CA PHE A 120 -7.27 19.90 -6.89
C PHE A 120 -7.71 19.02 -8.09
N PRO A 121 -8.58 18.01 -7.86
CA PRO A 121 -9.00 17.09 -8.91
C PRO A 121 -9.86 17.79 -9.97
N ARG A 122 -9.55 17.54 -11.25
CA ARG A 122 -10.39 17.98 -12.36
C ARG A 122 -11.62 17.08 -12.45
N LEU A 123 -12.80 17.64 -12.19
CA LEU A 123 -14.05 16.88 -12.08
C LEU A 123 -14.45 16.13 -13.37
N ASP A 124 -13.98 16.56 -14.54
CA ASP A 124 -14.27 15.89 -15.81
C ASP A 124 -13.31 14.74 -16.13
N ASP A 125 -12.10 14.73 -15.55
CA ASP A 125 -11.06 13.72 -15.82
C ASP A 125 -11.05 12.58 -14.79
N ILE A 126 -11.79 12.73 -13.68
CA ILE A 126 -11.93 11.71 -12.64
C ILE A 126 -13.00 10.68 -12.98
N HIS A 127 -12.97 9.54 -12.28
CA HIS A 127 -13.99 8.51 -12.44
C HIS A 127 -15.41 9.09 -12.21
N PRO A 128 -16.41 8.72 -13.04
CA PRO A 128 -17.78 9.26 -12.98
C PRO A 128 -18.39 9.25 -11.57
N PHE A 129 -18.17 8.18 -10.79
CA PHE A 129 -18.56 8.11 -9.37
C PHE A 129 -18.11 9.34 -8.56
N TYR A 130 -16.81 9.69 -8.61
CA TYR A 130 -16.30 10.85 -7.88
C TYR A 130 -16.70 12.17 -8.55
N GLY A 131 -16.81 12.20 -9.89
CA GLY A 131 -17.33 13.37 -10.62
C GLY A 131 -18.71 13.78 -10.14
N ASP A 132 -19.64 12.82 -10.07
CA ASP A 132 -21.01 13.07 -9.65
C ASP A 132 -21.14 13.24 -8.14
N LEU A 133 -20.35 12.51 -7.34
CA LEU A 133 -20.34 12.70 -5.88
C LEU A 133 -19.89 14.13 -5.52
N LEU A 134 -18.84 14.62 -6.17
CA LEU A 134 -18.32 15.97 -5.95
C LEU A 134 -19.25 17.04 -6.54
N HIS A 135 -19.97 16.72 -7.63
CA HIS A 135 -21.02 17.58 -8.16
C HIS A 135 -22.13 17.79 -7.13
N VAL A 136 -22.65 16.71 -6.55
CA VAL A 136 -23.69 16.75 -5.51
C VAL A 136 -23.22 17.49 -4.26
N LEU A 137 -21.97 17.24 -3.81
CA LEU A 137 -21.46 17.82 -2.57
C LEU A 137 -21.05 19.30 -2.68
N TYR A 138 -20.44 19.71 -3.79
CA TYR A 138 -19.76 21.02 -3.87
C TYR A 138 -20.32 21.97 -4.91
N ASN A 139 -21.29 21.54 -5.73
CA ASN A 139 -21.73 22.22 -6.94
C ASN A 139 -20.57 22.38 -7.95
N LYS A 140 -20.67 21.63 -9.06
CA LYS A 140 -19.65 21.55 -10.11
C LYS A 140 -19.30 22.92 -10.70
N ASP A 141 -20.29 23.79 -10.87
CA ASP A 141 -20.10 25.09 -11.52
C ASP A 141 -19.37 26.07 -10.61
N HIS A 142 -19.75 26.13 -9.33
CA HIS A 142 -19.07 26.98 -8.36
C HIS A 142 -17.61 26.53 -8.14
N TYR A 143 -17.37 25.22 -8.07
CA TYR A 143 -16.03 24.63 -7.98
C TYR A 143 -15.15 25.03 -9.17
N LYS A 144 -15.65 24.86 -10.39
CA LYS A 144 -14.91 25.22 -11.62
C LYS A 144 -14.67 26.73 -11.71
N LEU A 145 -15.65 27.54 -11.32
CA LEU A 145 -15.54 29.00 -11.33
C LEU A 145 -14.44 29.47 -10.35
N ALA A 146 -14.38 28.89 -9.14
CA ALA A 146 -13.34 29.21 -8.16
C ALA A 146 -11.92 28.87 -8.67
N LEU A 147 -11.71 27.68 -9.24
CA LEU A 147 -10.43 27.30 -9.85
C LEU A 147 -10.10 28.17 -11.09
N GLY A 148 -11.11 28.52 -11.89
CA GLY A 148 -10.97 29.41 -13.04
C GLY A 148 -10.52 30.83 -12.64
N GLN A 149 -11.05 31.36 -11.54
CA GLN A 149 -10.64 32.65 -10.98
C GLN A 149 -9.17 32.62 -10.51
N ILE A 150 -8.72 31.53 -9.90
CA ILE A 150 -7.32 31.34 -9.50
C ILE A 150 -6.39 31.28 -10.72
N ASN A 151 -6.76 30.53 -11.76
CA ASN A 151 -5.99 30.48 -12.99
C ASN A 151 -5.90 31.86 -13.68
N THR A 152 -7.01 32.61 -13.68
CA THR A 152 -7.04 33.98 -14.21
C THR A 152 -6.13 34.91 -13.39
N ALA A 153 -6.17 34.82 -12.06
CA ALA A 153 -5.29 35.59 -11.17
C ALA A 153 -3.81 35.26 -11.41
N ARG A 154 -3.47 33.97 -11.58
CA ARG A 154 -2.11 33.51 -11.92
C ARG A 154 -1.60 34.18 -13.20
N ASN A 155 -2.44 34.23 -14.24
CA ASN A 155 -2.08 34.86 -15.52
C ASN A 155 -1.96 36.39 -15.41
N LEU A 156 -2.86 37.04 -14.67
CA LEU A 156 -2.80 38.48 -14.41
C LEU A 156 -1.54 38.90 -13.67
N ILE A 157 -1.12 38.15 -12.63
CA ILE A 157 0.11 38.41 -11.88
C ILE A 157 1.35 38.27 -12.79
N SER A 158 1.37 37.27 -13.68
CA SER A 158 2.44 37.13 -14.67
C SER A 158 2.51 38.33 -15.62
N LYS A 159 1.34 38.83 -16.08
CA LYS A 159 1.26 40.00 -16.96
C LYS A 159 1.75 41.28 -16.26
N ILE A 160 1.29 41.53 -15.03
CA ILE A 160 1.73 42.66 -14.19
C ILE A 160 3.26 42.63 -14.02
N SER A 161 3.84 41.48 -13.68
CA SER A 161 5.29 41.35 -13.52
C SER A 161 6.04 41.70 -14.80
N LYS A 162 5.61 41.15 -15.95
CA LYS A 162 6.23 41.43 -17.25
C LYS A 162 6.22 42.92 -17.59
N ASP A 163 5.11 43.61 -17.34
CA ASP A 163 4.96 45.04 -17.63
C ASP A 163 5.85 45.90 -16.72
N TYR A 164 5.85 45.63 -15.41
CA TYR A 164 6.70 46.38 -14.46
C TYR A 164 8.19 46.10 -14.62
N VAL A 165 8.58 44.87 -15.00
CA VAL A 165 9.97 44.56 -15.33
C VAL A 165 10.42 45.32 -16.58
N LYS A 166 9.55 45.51 -17.59
CA LYS A 166 9.85 46.36 -18.75
C LYS A 166 10.02 47.83 -18.33
N LEU A 167 9.11 48.36 -17.51
CA LEU A 167 9.19 49.74 -17.00
C LEU A 167 10.44 50.00 -16.15
N LEU A 168 10.85 49.03 -15.33
CA LEU A 168 12.05 49.12 -14.50
C LEU A 168 13.36 49.23 -15.33
N LYS A 169 13.37 48.82 -16.60
CA LYS A 169 14.55 49.00 -17.47
C LYS A 169 14.89 50.47 -17.71
N TYR A 170 13.87 51.33 -17.71
CA TYR A 170 13.98 52.77 -17.95
C TYR A 170 14.00 53.60 -16.66
N GLY A 171 14.15 52.98 -15.49
CA GLY A 171 14.26 53.69 -14.22
C GLY A 171 15.55 54.51 -14.15
N ASP A 172 15.44 55.81 -13.91
CA ASP A 172 16.55 56.79 -13.86
C ASP A 172 17.13 56.97 -12.45
N SER A 173 16.31 56.77 -11.42
CA SER A 173 16.62 57.09 -10.03
C SER A 173 16.23 55.96 -9.08
N LEU A 174 16.87 55.92 -7.90
CA LEU A 174 16.51 55.01 -6.81
C LEU A 174 15.02 55.16 -6.42
N TYR A 175 14.55 56.41 -6.33
CA TYR A 175 13.17 56.73 -5.96
C TYR A 175 12.19 56.15 -6.98
N ARG A 176 12.39 56.42 -8.29
CA ARG A 176 11.52 55.90 -9.36
C ARG A 176 11.50 54.37 -9.38
N CYS A 177 12.66 53.72 -9.22
CA CYS A 177 12.72 52.26 -9.15
C CYS A 177 12.00 51.68 -7.92
N LYS A 178 12.15 52.34 -6.75
CA LYS A 178 11.45 51.96 -5.51
C LYS A 178 9.94 52.08 -5.68
N SER A 179 9.45 53.18 -6.26
CA SER A 179 8.03 53.43 -6.50
C SER A 179 7.43 52.42 -7.48
N LEU A 180 8.13 52.11 -8.58
CA LEU A 180 7.71 51.07 -9.52
C LEU A 180 7.60 49.69 -8.85
N LYS A 181 8.56 49.34 -7.99
CA LYS A 181 8.49 48.09 -7.22
C LYS A 181 7.31 48.08 -6.23
N VAL A 182 7.04 49.18 -5.51
CA VAL A 182 5.89 49.25 -4.59
C VAL A 182 4.58 49.11 -5.36
N ALA A 183 4.45 49.79 -6.50
CA ALA A 183 3.27 49.70 -7.35
C ALA A 183 3.06 48.28 -7.92
N ALA A 184 4.14 47.62 -8.37
CA ALA A 184 4.08 46.24 -8.88
C ALA A 184 3.57 45.27 -7.80
N LEU A 185 4.20 45.27 -6.62
CA LEU A 185 3.81 44.39 -5.52
C LEU A 185 2.40 44.70 -5.01
N GLY A 186 2.05 45.99 -4.90
CA GLY A 186 0.71 46.42 -4.52
C GLY A 186 -0.36 45.88 -5.47
N ARG A 187 -0.17 45.99 -6.79
CA ARG A 187 -1.09 45.45 -7.79
C ARG A 187 -1.21 43.93 -7.72
N MET A 188 -0.11 43.21 -7.51
CA MET A 188 -0.15 41.75 -7.29
C MET A 188 -0.98 41.39 -6.06
N CYS A 189 -0.77 42.09 -4.94
CA CYS A 189 -1.53 41.88 -3.71
C CYS A 189 -3.02 42.21 -3.90
N THR A 190 -3.37 43.25 -4.66
CA THR A 190 -4.77 43.58 -4.95
C THR A 190 -5.48 42.47 -5.75
N VAL A 191 -4.79 41.83 -6.69
CA VAL A 191 -5.33 40.66 -7.42
C VAL A 191 -5.64 39.51 -6.46
N ILE A 192 -4.76 39.24 -5.49
CA ILE A 192 -4.97 38.19 -4.49
C ILE A 192 -6.11 38.54 -3.52
N LYS A 193 -6.20 39.80 -3.07
CA LYS A 193 -7.32 40.25 -2.22
C LYS A 193 -8.67 40.03 -2.90
N ARG A 194 -8.75 40.25 -4.22
CA ARG A 194 -9.98 40.06 -5.01
C ARG A 194 -10.44 38.59 -5.06
N ILE A 195 -9.52 37.63 -5.08
CA ILE A 195 -9.85 36.19 -5.08
C ILE A 195 -9.97 35.59 -3.67
N GLY A 196 -9.96 36.41 -2.62
CA GLY A 196 -10.07 35.98 -1.22
C GLY A 196 -11.26 35.05 -0.94
N PRO A 197 -12.48 35.36 -1.41
CA PRO A 197 -13.65 34.48 -1.21
C PRO A 197 -13.47 33.09 -1.82
N SER A 198 -12.88 33.01 -3.01
CA SER A 198 -12.66 31.75 -3.73
C SER A 198 -11.61 30.89 -3.04
N LEU A 199 -10.57 31.50 -2.47
CA LEU A 199 -9.57 30.79 -1.65
C LEU A 199 -10.19 30.23 -0.37
N ALA A 200 -11.06 31.00 0.30
CA ALA A 200 -11.75 30.55 1.50
C ALA A 200 -12.69 29.36 1.20
N TYR A 201 -13.43 29.43 0.09
CA TYR A 201 -14.29 28.34 -0.38
C TYR A 201 -13.48 27.07 -0.70
N LEU A 202 -12.36 27.19 -1.42
CA LEU A 202 -11.51 26.03 -1.72
C LEU A 202 -10.89 25.41 -0.47
N GLU A 203 -10.55 26.20 0.54
CA GLU A 203 -10.04 25.66 1.82
C GLU A 203 -11.13 24.87 2.56
N GLN A 204 -12.38 25.34 2.57
CA GLN A 204 -13.51 24.58 3.13
C GLN A 204 -13.71 23.25 2.39
N ILE A 205 -13.66 23.28 1.06
CA ILE A 205 -13.75 22.08 0.23
C ILE A 205 -12.62 21.12 0.51
N ARG A 206 -11.38 21.61 0.60
CA ARG A 206 -10.20 20.78 0.89
C ARG A 206 -10.37 20.04 2.22
N GLN A 207 -10.80 20.75 3.27
CA GLN A 207 -11.01 20.16 4.59
C GLN A 207 -12.10 19.08 4.57
N HIS A 208 -13.19 19.31 3.83
CA HIS A 208 -14.25 18.32 3.68
C HIS A 208 -13.81 17.12 2.81
N MET A 209 -13.15 17.37 1.67
CA MET A 209 -12.59 16.33 0.79
C MET A 209 -11.58 15.44 1.51
N ALA A 210 -10.75 15.98 2.40
CA ALA A 210 -9.78 15.22 3.16
C ALA A 210 -10.41 14.19 4.12
N ARG A 211 -11.68 14.41 4.52
CA ARG A 211 -12.46 13.50 5.37
C ARG A 211 -13.24 12.46 4.57
N LEU A 212 -13.39 12.63 3.26
CA LEU A 212 -14.08 11.65 2.43
C LEU A 212 -13.33 10.30 2.45
N PRO A 213 -14.06 9.18 2.57
CA PRO A 213 -13.43 7.87 2.56
C PRO A 213 -12.88 7.56 1.16
N SER A 214 -11.78 6.80 1.12
CA SER A 214 -11.22 6.30 -0.13
C SER A 214 -11.98 5.06 -0.60
N ILE A 215 -12.82 5.23 -1.62
CA ILE A 215 -13.57 4.16 -2.28
C ILE A 215 -12.91 3.82 -3.62
N ASP A 216 -12.74 2.53 -3.92
CA ASP A 216 -12.35 2.11 -5.27
C ASP A 216 -13.57 1.54 -6.01
N PRO A 217 -14.07 2.24 -7.05
CA PRO A 217 -15.29 1.84 -7.76
C PRO A 217 -15.18 0.52 -8.54
N ASN A 218 -13.96 0.03 -8.79
CA ASN A 218 -13.74 -1.21 -9.54
C ASN A 218 -13.49 -2.44 -8.62
N THR A 219 -13.22 -2.21 -7.34
CA THR A 219 -13.02 -3.30 -6.37
C THR A 219 -14.33 -3.97 -5.98
N ARG A 220 -14.23 -5.10 -5.28
CA ARG A 220 -15.39 -5.87 -4.81
C ARG A 220 -16.05 -5.09 -3.70
N THR A 221 -17.24 -4.59 -3.97
CA THR A 221 -17.97 -3.70 -3.07
C THR A 221 -19.31 -4.31 -2.71
N ILE A 222 -19.69 -4.23 -1.44
CA ILE A 222 -21.00 -4.54 -0.92
C ILE A 222 -21.60 -3.20 -0.50
N LEU A 223 -22.75 -2.85 -1.05
CA LEU A 223 -23.44 -1.61 -0.77
C LEU A 223 -24.69 -1.91 0.06
N ILE A 224 -24.81 -1.25 1.21
CA ILE A 224 -25.92 -1.44 2.13
C ILE A 224 -26.91 -0.30 1.92
N CYS A 225 -28.16 -0.61 1.57
CA CYS A 225 -29.22 0.35 1.26
C CYS A 225 -30.53 -0.02 1.97
N GLY A 226 -31.42 0.95 2.15
CA GLY A 226 -32.71 0.78 2.80
C GLY A 226 -33.16 2.05 3.54
N TYR A 227 -34.33 1.98 4.18
CA TYR A 227 -34.91 3.09 4.95
C TYR A 227 -33.99 3.53 6.11
N PRO A 228 -34.16 4.74 6.67
CA PRO A 228 -33.57 5.11 7.95
C PRO A 228 -33.96 4.12 9.07
N ASN A 229 -33.12 3.97 10.10
CA ASN A 229 -33.39 3.17 11.31
C ASN A 229 -33.65 1.65 11.14
N VAL A 230 -33.45 1.09 9.94
CA VAL A 230 -33.58 -0.37 9.70
C VAL A 230 -32.38 -1.19 10.19
N GLY A 231 -31.31 -0.55 10.69
CA GLY A 231 -30.13 -1.24 11.24
C GLY A 231 -28.94 -1.46 10.28
N LYS A 232 -28.85 -0.66 9.21
CA LYS A 232 -27.74 -0.71 8.22
C LYS A 232 -26.36 -0.50 8.83
N SER A 233 -26.19 0.59 9.59
CA SER A 233 -24.92 0.94 10.23
C SER A 233 -24.54 -0.06 11.34
N SER A 234 -25.53 -0.59 12.07
CA SER A 234 -25.32 -1.67 13.03
C SER A 234 -24.76 -2.93 12.36
N PHE A 235 -25.31 -3.32 11.21
CA PHE A 235 -24.78 -4.45 10.44
C PHE A 235 -23.33 -4.19 10.02
N MET A 236 -23.02 -3.00 9.50
CA MET A 236 -21.65 -2.63 9.10
C MET A 236 -20.64 -2.79 10.25
N ASN A 237 -20.97 -2.31 11.45
CA ASN A 237 -20.10 -2.42 12.64
C ASN A 237 -19.91 -3.88 13.09
N LYS A 238 -20.88 -4.77 12.83
CA LYS A 238 -20.76 -6.20 13.16
C LYS A 238 -19.90 -6.95 12.15
N ILE A 239 -19.95 -6.60 10.86
CA ILE A 239 -19.22 -7.33 9.80
C ILE A 239 -17.84 -6.74 9.48
N THR A 240 -17.57 -5.51 9.89
CA THR A 240 -16.31 -4.81 9.67
C THR A 240 -15.79 -4.20 10.97
N ARG A 241 -14.52 -3.76 10.97
CA ARG A 241 -13.95 -2.99 12.09
C ARG A 241 -14.24 -1.48 11.97
N ALA A 242 -15.24 -1.08 11.19
CA ALA A 242 -15.65 0.31 11.11
C ALA A 242 -16.39 0.70 12.39
N ASP A 243 -16.26 1.96 12.78
CA ASP A 243 -16.96 2.53 13.93
C ASP A 243 -17.89 3.64 13.40
N VAL A 244 -19.13 3.25 13.09
CA VAL A 244 -20.18 4.15 12.63
C VAL A 244 -21.16 4.39 13.77
N ASP A 245 -21.47 5.65 14.04
CA ASP A 245 -22.44 6.03 15.05
C ASP A 245 -23.83 5.46 14.75
N VAL A 246 -24.40 4.73 15.71
CA VAL A 246 -25.75 4.19 15.64
C VAL A 246 -26.62 4.91 16.67
N GLN A 247 -27.67 5.57 16.20
CA GLN A 247 -28.62 6.28 17.04
C GLN A 247 -30.06 6.01 16.57
N PRO A 248 -31.07 6.11 17.44
CA PRO A 248 -32.45 5.73 17.11
C PRO A 248 -33.18 6.77 16.25
N TYR A 249 -32.59 7.93 15.98
CA TYR A 249 -33.18 8.97 15.14
C TYR A 249 -32.68 8.90 13.70
N ALA A 250 -33.55 9.24 12.73
CA ALA A 250 -33.21 9.20 11.32
C ALA A 250 -32.04 10.14 10.95
N PHE A 251 -31.34 9.80 9.86
CA PHE A 251 -30.19 10.57 9.35
C PHE A 251 -29.00 10.67 10.31
N THR A 252 -28.79 9.65 11.18
CA THR A 252 -27.54 9.50 11.94
C THR A 252 -26.34 9.51 11.00
N THR A 253 -26.44 8.75 9.90
CA THR A 253 -25.42 8.62 8.86
C THR A 253 -25.66 9.66 7.77
N LYS A 254 -24.84 10.72 7.72
CA LYS A 254 -24.96 11.82 6.73
C LYS A 254 -24.04 11.69 5.52
N SER A 255 -23.07 10.77 5.58
CA SER A 255 -22.06 10.53 4.55
C SER A 255 -21.90 9.04 4.30
N LEU A 256 -21.32 8.67 3.16
CA LEU A 256 -20.94 7.28 2.89
C LEU A 256 -19.83 6.87 3.86
N PHE A 257 -19.98 5.74 4.54
CA PHE A 257 -18.91 5.14 5.35
C PHE A 257 -18.40 3.88 4.68
N VAL A 258 -17.11 3.60 4.86
CA VAL A 258 -16.44 2.45 4.24
C VAL A 258 -15.79 1.60 5.30
N GLY A 259 -16.11 0.32 5.28
CA GLY A 259 -15.53 -0.73 6.09
C GLY A 259 -14.86 -1.75 5.19
N HIS A 260 -13.89 -2.47 5.74
CA HIS A 260 -13.25 -3.58 5.03
C HIS A 260 -13.53 -4.88 5.75
N THR A 261 -13.83 -5.91 4.97
CA THR A 261 -14.00 -7.29 5.46
C THR A 261 -13.28 -8.24 4.52
N ASP A 262 -12.80 -9.35 5.06
CA ASP A 262 -12.08 -10.36 4.30
C ASP A 262 -12.95 -11.63 4.20
N TYR A 263 -13.07 -12.18 2.99
CA TYR A 263 -13.84 -13.40 2.70
C TYR A 263 -13.16 -14.21 1.59
N LYS A 264 -13.04 -15.53 1.75
CA LYS A 264 -12.29 -16.43 0.84
C LYS A 264 -10.90 -15.86 0.46
N TYR A 265 -10.17 -15.32 1.43
CA TYR A 265 -8.85 -14.66 1.28
C TYR A 265 -8.84 -13.41 0.36
N LEU A 266 -10.01 -12.84 0.07
CA LEU A 266 -10.17 -11.64 -0.73
C LEU A 266 -10.71 -10.51 0.13
N ARG A 267 -10.16 -9.31 -0.07
CA ARG A 267 -10.68 -8.09 0.57
C ARG A 267 -11.91 -7.57 -0.17
N TYR A 268 -12.94 -7.25 0.59
CA TYR A 268 -14.17 -6.59 0.16
C TYR A 268 -14.31 -5.22 0.83
N GLN A 269 -14.87 -4.27 0.10
CA GLN A 269 -15.27 -2.97 0.63
C GLN A 269 -16.75 -3.04 0.96
N VAL A 270 -17.13 -2.70 2.18
CA VAL A 270 -18.52 -2.58 2.62
C VAL A 270 -18.80 -1.09 2.73
N ILE A 271 -19.83 -0.62 2.03
CA ILE A 271 -20.21 0.79 2.02
C ILE A 271 -21.59 0.91 2.64
N ASP A 272 -21.67 1.66 3.74
CA ASP A 272 -22.93 2.05 4.34
C ASP A 272 -23.41 3.35 3.70
N THR A 273 -24.69 3.36 3.34
CA THR A 273 -25.33 4.51 2.70
C THR A 273 -26.30 5.18 3.68
N PRO A 274 -26.38 6.52 3.68
CA PRO A 274 -27.48 7.22 4.30
C PRO A 274 -28.83 6.64 3.87
N GLY A 275 -29.78 6.57 4.81
CA GLY A 275 -31.12 6.06 4.53
C GLY A 275 -31.79 6.86 3.40
N ILE A 276 -32.45 6.15 2.49
CA ILE A 276 -33.17 6.74 1.35
C ILE A 276 -34.66 6.72 1.68
N LEU A 277 -35.37 7.80 1.37
CA LEU A 277 -36.82 7.89 1.45
C LEU A 277 -37.43 7.88 0.05
N ASP A 278 -38.66 7.39 -0.06
CA ASP A 278 -39.39 7.36 -1.32
C ASP A 278 -39.98 8.75 -1.63
N ARG A 279 -39.22 9.55 -2.36
CA ARG A 279 -39.63 10.87 -2.86
C ARG A 279 -39.14 11.10 -4.29
N PRO A 280 -39.79 11.98 -5.07
CA PRO A 280 -39.35 12.34 -6.41
C PRO A 280 -37.89 12.77 -6.43
N PHE A 281 -37.17 12.47 -7.51
CA PHE A 281 -35.73 12.76 -7.62
C PHE A 281 -35.38 14.23 -7.41
N GLU A 282 -36.26 15.15 -7.82
CA GLU A 282 -36.07 16.61 -7.69
C GLU A 282 -36.09 17.09 -6.24
N ASP A 283 -36.87 16.41 -5.38
CA ASP A 283 -37.06 16.79 -3.98
C ASP A 283 -36.05 16.09 -3.03
N ARG A 284 -35.09 15.33 -3.57
CA ARG A 284 -34.12 14.59 -2.76
C ARG A 284 -33.04 15.48 -2.19
N ASN A 285 -32.71 15.27 -0.91
CA ASN A 285 -31.65 16.01 -0.25
C ASN A 285 -30.27 15.56 -0.79
N ILE A 286 -29.25 16.40 -0.59
CA ILE A 286 -27.83 16.12 -0.92
C ILE A 286 -27.38 14.77 -0.33
N ILE A 287 -27.82 14.46 0.89
CA ILE A 287 -27.47 13.21 1.60
C ILE A 287 -28.01 11.98 0.86
N GLU A 288 -29.25 12.02 0.37
CA GLU A 288 -29.85 10.90 -0.37
C GLU A 288 -29.30 10.79 -1.78
N MET A 289 -29.01 11.93 -2.41
CA MET A 289 -28.35 11.96 -3.72
C MET A 289 -26.98 11.28 -3.66
N CYS A 290 -26.24 11.40 -2.55
CA CYS A 290 -25.00 10.64 -2.37
C CYS A 290 -25.22 9.12 -2.38
N SER A 291 -26.27 8.62 -1.74
CA SER A 291 -26.63 7.19 -1.75
C SER A 291 -27.00 6.73 -3.17
N ILE A 292 -27.73 7.55 -3.93
CA ILE A 292 -28.10 7.26 -5.32
C ILE A 292 -26.87 7.25 -6.23
N THR A 293 -25.94 8.19 -6.06
CA THR A 293 -24.69 8.23 -6.82
C THR A 293 -23.85 6.97 -6.58
N ALA A 294 -23.78 6.49 -5.32
CA ALA A 294 -23.14 5.23 -4.98
C ALA A 294 -23.86 4.04 -5.64
N LEU A 295 -25.19 4.00 -5.54
CA LEU A 295 -26.03 2.98 -6.15
C LEU A 295 -25.96 2.97 -7.67
N ALA A 296 -25.73 4.09 -8.35
CA ALA A 296 -25.65 4.15 -9.81
C ALA A 296 -24.29 3.65 -10.29
N HIS A 297 -23.20 4.22 -9.76
CA HIS A 297 -21.86 4.06 -10.35
C HIS A 297 -21.04 2.88 -9.82
N LEU A 298 -21.31 2.41 -8.60
CA LEU A 298 -20.50 1.34 -8.00
C LEU A 298 -20.90 -0.03 -8.55
N ARG A 299 -19.91 -0.84 -8.93
CA ARG A 299 -20.11 -2.24 -9.32
C ARG A 299 -20.09 -3.14 -8.09
N SER A 300 -21.20 -3.12 -7.35
CA SER A 300 -21.36 -3.74 -6.04
C SER A 300 -22.47 -4.79 -6.01
N ALA A 301 -22.39 -5.70 -5.04
CA ALA A 301 -23.56 -6.40 -4.53
C ALA A 301 -24.39 -5.40 -3.69
N VAL A 302 -25.70 -5.37 -3.91
CA VAL A 302 -26.60 -4.49 -3.17
C VAL A 302 -27.36 -5.31 -2.13
N LEU A 303 -27.24 -4.92 -0.87
CA LEU A 303 -28.03 -5.43 0.24
C LEU A 303 -29.15 -4.44 0.52
N PHE A 304 -30.39 -4.83 0.27
CA PHE A 304 -31.56 -4.02 0.59
C PHE A 304 -32.14 -4.46 1.93
N PHE A 305 -31.96 -3.63 2.95
CA PHE A 305 -32.41 -3.88 4.33
C PHE A 305 -33.87 -3.47 4.52
N LEU A 306 -34.65 -4.42 5.01
CA LEU A 306 -36.04 -4.27 5.43
C LEU A 306 -36.14 -4.45 6.94
N ASP A 307 -36.95 -3.62 7.58
CA ASP A 307 -37.37 -3.82 8.96
C ASP A 307 -38.78 -4.43 8.98
N ILE A 308 -38.87 -5.68 9.42
CA ILE A 308 -40.13 -6.43 9.54
C ILE A 308 -40.93 -5.98 10.78
N SER A 309 -40.25 -5.51 11.82
CA SER A 309 -40.89 -5.22 13.11
C SER A 309 -41.73 -3.93 13.12
N GLY A 310 -41.56 -3.06 12.12
CA GLY A 310 -42.18 -1.72 12.09
C GLY A 310 -41.54 -0.70 13.05
N SER A 311 -40.53 -1.11 13.84
CA SER A 311 -39.87 -0.24 14.81
C SER A 311 -39.06 0.92 14.19
N CYS A 312 -38.74 0.85 12.89
CA CYS A 312 -38.13 1.96 12.16
C CYS A 312 -39.07 3.17 11.94
N GLY A 313 -40.37 3.04 12.25
CA GLY A 313 -41.37 4.10 12.09
C GLY A 313 -42.01 4.16 10.69
N TYR A 314 -41.77 3.15 9.85
CA TYR A 314 -42.32 3.05 8.49
C TYR A 314 -42.90 1.66 8.25
N SER A 315 -43.99 1.58 7.48
CA SER A 315 -44.63 0.30 7.16
C SER A 315 -43.85 -0.50 6.12
N ILE A 316 -44.08 -1.81 6.05
CA ILE A 316 -43.47 -2.69 5.04
C ILE A 316 -43.90 -2.24 3.63
N ALA A 317 -45.14 -1.80 3.45
CA ALA A 317 -45.64 -1.25 2.18
C ALA A 317 -44.83 -0.02 1.70
N GLN A 318 -44.48 0.90 2.59
CA GLN A 318 -43.62 2.05 2.25
C GLN A 318 -42.20 1.60 1.88
N GLN A 319 -41.66 0.63 2.61
CA GLN A 319 -40.35 0.04 2.31
C GLN A 319 -40.32 -0.64 0.93
N ALA A 320 -41.40 -1.34 0.57
CA ALA A 320 -41.58 -1.96 -0.75
C ALA A 320 -41.74 -0.90 -1.86
N ALA A 321 -42.48 0.19 -1.63
CA ALA A 321 -42.62 1.28 -2.60
C ALA A 321 -41.26 1.89 -2.98
N LEU A 322 -40.39 2.16 -2.00
CA LEU A 322 -39.02 2.58 -2.26
C LEU A 322 -38.25 1.56 -3.10
N PHE A 323 -38.36 0.27 -2.78
CA PHE A 323 -37.68 -0.78 -3.54
C PHE A 323 -38.06 -0.74 -5.03
N HIS A 324 -39.37 -0.58 -5.32
CA HIS A 324 -39.86 -0.46 -6.69
C HIS A 324 -39.40 0.84 -7.36
N SER A 325 -39.31 1.96 -6.62
CA SER A 325 -38.90 3.25 -7.19
C SER A 325 -37.42 3.29 -7.58
N ILE A 326 -36.54 2.60 -6.83
CA ILE A 326 -35.10 2.52 -7.13
C ILE A 326 -34.70 1.26 -7.90
N LYS A 327 -35.65 0.39 -8.26
CA LYS A 327 -35.43 -0.88 -8.97
C LYS A 327 -34.55 -0.75 -10.21
N SER A 328 -34.71 0.33 -10.98
CA SER A 328 -33.91 0.59 -12.19
C SER A 328 -32.41 0.74 -11.91
N LEU A 329 -32.02 1.15 -10.70
CA LEU A 329 -30.62 1.30 -10.30
C LEU A 329 -29.94 -0.03 -9.96
N PHE A 330 -30.72 -1.10 -9.76
CA PHE A 330 -30.21 -2.44 -9.44
C PHE A 330 -29.86 -3.27 -10.69
N MET A 331 -30.07 -2.73 -11.90
CA MET A 331 -29.74 -3.45 -13.13
C MET A 331 -28.26 -3.83 -13.19
N ASN A 332 -27.98 -5.08 -13.57
CA ASN A 332 -26.63 -5.67 -13.64
C ASN A 332 -25.90 -5.79 -12.29
N LYS A 333 -26.62 -5.73 -11.15
CA LYS A 333 -26.04 -5.87 -9.81
C LYS A 333 -26.69 -7.03 -9.08
N PRO A 334 -25.91 -7.85 -8.34
CA PRO A 334 -26.48 -8.90 -7.51
C PRO A 334 -27.23 -8.24 -6.36
N LEU A 335 -28.51 -8.57 -6.21
CA LEU A 335 -29.41 -8.02 -5.21
C LEU A 335 -29.77 -9.09 -4.18
N ILE A 336 -29.73 -8.71 -2.90
CA ILE A 336 -30.15 -9.54 -1.77
C ILE A 336 -31.06 -8.70 -0.89
N ILE A 337 -32.21 -9.26 -0.55
CA ILE A 337 -33.16 -8.68 0.38
C ILE A 337 -32.84 -9.21 1.78
N VAL A 338 -32.62 -8.31 2.71
CA VAL A 338 -32.20 -8.62 4.08
C VAL A 338 -33.27 -8.16 5.04
N CYS A 339 -33.91 -9.10 5.70
CA CYS A 339 -34.91 -8.86 6.72
C CYS A 339 -34.24 -8.76 8.10
N ASN A 340 -34.15 -7.55 8.64
CA ASN A 340 -33.51 -7.29 9.93
C ASN A 340 -34.54 -7.20 11.07
N LYS A 341 -34.03 -7.27 12.32
CA LYS A 341 -34.79 -7.22 13.58
C LYS A 341 -35.76 -8.39 13.77
N THR A 342 -35.37 -9.58 13.30
CA THR A 342 -36.19 -10.79 13.44
C THR A 342 -36.32 -11.30 14.88
N ASP A 343 -35.51 -10.76 15.80
CA ASP A 343 -35.66 -10.94 17.24
C ASP A 343 -36.95 -10.31 17.80
N LEU A 344 -37.42 -9.20 17.19
CA LEU A 344 -38.67 -8.56 17.58
C LEU A 344 -39.87 -9.17 16.88
N GLN A 345 -39.74 -9.45 15.59
CA GLN A 345 -40.82 -10.02 14.78
C GLN A 345 -40.23 -11.02 13.75
N PRO A 346 -40.53 -12.32 13.88
CA PRO A 346 -40.08 -13.32 12.91
C PRO A 346 -40.84 -13.17 11.58
N LEU A 347 -40.21 -13.59 10.48
CA LEU A 347 -40.79 -13.51 9.13
C LEU A 347 -42.12 -14.27 9.01
N ASP A 348 -42.27 -15.39 9.71
CA ASP A 348 -43.50 -16.19 9.70
C ASP A 348 -44.66 -15.50 10.41
N GLY A 349 -44.37 -14.55 11.31
CA GLY A 349 -45.35 -13.84 12.14
C GLY A 349 -46.00 -12.62 11.47
N ILE A 350 -45.63 -12.26 10.23
CA ILE A 350 -46.21 -11.09 9.56
C ILE A 350 -47.53 -11.39 8.84
N SER A 351 -48.27 -10.33 8.54
CA SER A 351 -49.54 -10.40 7.81
C SER A 351 -49.36 -11.02 6.42
N ASP A 352 -50.38 -11.71 5.91
CA ASP A 352 -50.31 -12.32 4.58
C ASP A 352 -50.16 -11.28 3.45
N GLU A 353 -50.59 -10.04 3.69
CA GLU A 353 -50.38 -8.91 2.77
C GLU A 353 -48.91 -8.52 2.72
N ASP A 354 -48.27 -8.37 3.88
CA ASP A 354 -46.84 -8.05 3.97
C ASP A 354 -45.96 -9.19 3.45
N LYS A 355 -46.35 -10.46 3.68
CA LYS A 355 -45.66 -11.62 3.08
C LYS A 355 -45.70 -11.56 1.56
N LYS A 356 -46.83 -11.16 0.95
CA LYS A 356 -46.93 -11.01 -0.51
C LYS A 356 -45.97 -9.94 -1.02
N LEU A 357 -45.87 -8.79 -0.35
CA LEU A 357 -44.93 -7.73 -0.72
C LEU A 357 -43.47 -8.19 -0.63
N VAL A 358 -43.10 -8.90 0.43
CA VAL A 358 -41.73 -9.44 0.59
C VAL A 358 -41.43 -10.49 -0.48
N ASN A 359 -42.39 -11.35 -0.80
CA ASN A 359 -42.25 -12.35 -1.87
C ASN A 359 -42.16 -11.70 -3.26
N GLU A 360 -42.88 -10.60 -3.50
CA GLU A 360 -42.75 -9.83 -4.73
C GLU A 360 -41.32 -9.27 -4.87
N MET A 361 -40.78 -8.65 -3.83
CA MET A 361 -39.39 -8.17 -3.80
C MET A 361 -38.38 -9.32 -4.03
N LYS A 362 -38.62 -10.49 -3.42
CA LYS A 362 -37.81 -11.71 -3.67
C LYS A 362 -37.84 -12.10 -5.15
N SER A 363 -39.02 -12.11 -5.77
CA SER A 363 -39.16 -12.46 -7.20
C SER A 363 -38.44 -11.47 -8.11
N GLU A 364 -38.44 -10.19 -7.77
CA GLU A 364 -37.75 -9.13 -8.53
C GLU A 364 -36.23 -9.19 -8.36
N ALA A 365 -35.76 -9.49 -7.14
CA ALA A 365 -34.36 -9.80 -6.88
C ALA A 365 -33.88 -11.06 -7.63
N MET A 366 -34.78 -11.99 -7.93
CA MET A 366 -34.49 -13.15 -8.79
C MET A 366 -34.43 -12.79 -10.27
N LYS A 367 -35.32 -11.93 -10.78
CA LYS A 367 -35.30 -11.52 -12.19
C LYS A 367 -34.02 -10.77 -12.56
N THR A 368 -33.48 -9.99 -11.64
CA THR A 368 -32.19 -9.31 -11.83
C THR A 368 -31.00 -10.28 -11.99
N LEU A 369 -31.15 -11.54 -11.55
CA LEU A 369 -30.19 -12.62 -11.79
C LEU A 369 -30.37 -13.29 -13.16
N ILE A 370 -31.61 -13.56 -13.59
CA ILE A 370 -31.93 -14.36 -14.79
C ILE A 370 -31.56 -13.62 -16.10
N GLY A 371 -31.52 -12.29 -16.09
CA GLY A 371 -31.17 -11.48 -17.27
C GLY A 371 -29.74 -11.67 -17.81
N GLN A 372 -28.89 -12.49 -17.19
CA GLN A 372 -27.51 -12.78 -17.63
C GLN A 372 -27.24 -14.26 -17.97
N GLY A 373 -28.28 -15.06 -18.28
CA GLY A 373 -28.09 -16.35 -18.94
C GLY A 373 -27.46 -17.46 -18.10
N GLY A 374 -27.50 -17.34 -16.77
CA GLY A 374 -27.12 -18.41 -15.84
C GLY A 374 -28.34 -19.21 -15.35
N GLU A 375 -28.14 -20.48 -15.05
CA GLU A 375 -29.11 -21.30 -14.30
C GLU A 375 -29.38 -20.69 -12.91
N PRO A 376 -30.60 -20.82 -12.37
CA PRO A 376 -30.93 -20.31 -11.04
C PRO A 376 -30.19 -21.12 -9.97
N THR A 377 -29.00 -20.66 -9.55
CA THR A 377 -28.32 -21.21 -8.38
C THR A 377 -29.00 -20.73 -7.10
N ASN A 378 -29.52 -21.68 -6.30
CA ASN A 378 -30.03 -21.59 -4.93
C ASN A 378 -31.00 -20.44 -4.62
N GLU A 379 -32.30 -20.76 -4.59
CA GLU A 379 -33.40 -19.89 -4.14
C GLU A 379 -33.20 -19.33 -2.72
N ASP A 380 -32.48 -20.06 -1.87
CA ASP A 380 -32.31 -19.78 -0.43
C ASP A 380 -31.40 -18.59 -0.11
N GLY A 381 -30.68 -18.03 -1.09
CA GLY A 381 -29.70 -16.96 -0.85
C GLY A 381 -30.20 -15.53 -1.11
N VAL A 382 -31.45 -15.35 -1.56
CA VAL A 382 -31.97 -14.04 -2.04
C VAL A 382 -32.64 -13.25 -0.93
N LEU A 383 -33.41 -13.95 -0.10
CA LEU A 383 -34.13 -13.41 1.03
C LEU A 383 -33.52 -14.04 2.27
N LEU A 384 -32.88 -13.22 3.10
CA LEU A 384 -32.22 -13.69 4.30
C LEU A 384 -32.74 -12.92 5.52
N THR A 385 -32.99 -13.65 6.59
CA THR A 385 -33.34 -13.10 7.89
C THR A 385 -32.09 -12.93 8.74
N MET A 386 -32.04 -11.86 9.51
CA MET A 386 -30.96 -11.62 10.48
C MET A 386 -31.43 -10.74 11.63
N SER A 387 -30.69 -10.83 12.74
CA SER A 387 -30.77 -9.86 13.82
C SER A 387 -29.37 -9.36 14.20
N THR A 388 -29.21 -8.03 14.20
CA THR A 388 -27.98 -7.41 14.70
C THR A 388 -27.84 -7.47 16.23
N LEU A 389 -28.94 -7.77 16.95
CA LEU A 389 -28.95 -7.87 18.41
C LEU A 389 -28.46 -9.25 18.87
N THR A 390 -29.02 -10.33 18.29
CA THR A 390 -28.62 -11.71 18.61
C THR A 390 -27.41 -12.20 17.80
N GLU A 391 -27.01 -11.43 16.77
CA GLU A 391 -25.96 -11.78 15.80
C GLU A 391 -26.27 -12.99 14.90
N GLU A 392 -27.51 -13.48 14.96
CA GLU A 392 -27.99 -14.56 14.10
C GLU A 392 -28.17 -14.08 12.66
N GLY A 393 -27.76 -14.89 11.69
CA GLY A 393 -27.89 -14.61 10.25
C GLY A 393 -26.91 -13.56 9.69
N VAL A 394 -26.23 -12.76 10.52
CA VAL A 394 -25.31 -11.69 10.07
C VAL A 394 -24.19 -12.22 9.16
N ILE A 395 -23.53 -13.31 9.57
CA ILE A 395 -22.45 -13.92 8.79
C ILE A 395 -22.99 -14.59 7.52
N ALA A 396 -24.19 -15.17 7.56
CA ALA A 396 -24.83 -15.79 6.41
C ALA A 396 -25.11 -14.76 5.31
N VAL A 397 -25.66 -13.59 5.67
CA VAL A 397 -25.88 -12.46 4.75
C VAL A 397 -24.57 -12.00 4.12
N LYS A 398 -23.51 -11.83 4.92
CA LYS A 398 -22.18 -11.46 4.42
C LYS A 398 -21.66 -12.48 3.39
N ASN A 399 -21.73 -13.76 3.73
CA ASN A 399 -21.21 -14.84 2.88
C ASN A 399 -21.99 -14.93 1.56
N ALA A 400 -23.32 -14.90 1.61
CA ALA A 400 -24.18 -14.92 0.44
C ALA A 400 -23.91 -13.73 -0.50
N ALA A 401 -23.73 -12.53 0.05
CA ALA A 401 -23.36 -11.34 -0.73
C ALA A 401 -22.00 -11.46 -1.40
N CYS A 402 -21.00 -11.96 -0.67
CA CYS A 402 -19.65 -12.12 -1.20
C CYS A 402 -19.58 -13.17 -2.30
N GLU A 403 -20.29 -14.29 -2.11
CA GLU A 403 -20.34 -15.41 -3.05
C GLU A 403 -21.03 -15.01 -4.35
N ARG A 404 -22.23 -14.42 -4.28
CA ARG A 404 -22.96 -13.93 -5.46
C ARG A 404 -22.16 -12.90 -6.27
N LEU A 405 -21.51 -11.96 -5.58
CA LEU A 405 -20.65 -10.99 -6.25
C LEU A 405 -19.44 -11.66 -6.92
N LEU A 406 -18.90 -12.70 -6.30
CA LEU A 406 -17.77 -13.45 -6.82
C LEU A 406 -18.19 -14.22 -8.08
N ASP A 407 -19.31 -14.91 -8.05
CA ASP A 407 -19.81 -15.70 -9.18
C ASP A 407 -20.05 -14.84 -10.41
N GLN A 408 -20.78 -13.71 -10.25
CA GLN A 408 -21.00 -12.76 -11.34
C GLN A 408 -19.67 -12.20 -11.89
N ARG A 409 -18.70 -11.90 -11.01
CA ARG A 409 -17.40 -11.38 -11.44
C ARG A 409 -16.55 -12.44 -12.14
N VAL A 410 -16.61 -13.70 -11.69
CA VAL A 410 -15.93 -14.82 -12.34
C VAL A 410 -16.53 -15.04 -13.72
N GLU A 411 -17.85 -15.00 -13.87
CA GLU A 411 -18.51 -15.14 -15.17
C GLU A 411 -18.11 -14.04 -16.15
N LEU A 412 -18.12 -12.77 -15.72
CA LEU A 412 -17.61 -11.65 -16.51
C LEU A 412 -16.13 -11.79 -16.87
N LYS A 413 -15.34 -12.40 -15.98
CA LYS A 413 -13.91 -12.64 -16.20
C LYS A 413 -13.65 -13.82 -17.14
N MET A 414 -14.47 -14.87 -17.10
CA MET A 414 -14.45 -16.01 -18.02
C MET A 414 -14.76 -15.55 -19.46
N LYS A 415 -15.70 -14.62 -19.62
CA LYS A 415 -16.00 -13.95 -20.90
C LYS A 415 -14.84 -13.08 -21.41
N SER A 416 -13.85 -12.74 -20.58
CA SER A 416 -12.72 -11.88 -20.93
C SER A 416 -11.49 -12.68 -21.38
N LYS A 417 -10.83 -12.22 -22.45
CA LYS A 417 -9.55 -12.79 -22.94
C LYS A 417 -8.40 -12.77 -21.92
N LYS A 418 -8.50 -11.94 -20.87
CA LYS A 418 -7.49 -11.83 -19.80
C LYS A 418 -7.34 -13.10 -18.97
N ILE A 419 -8.25 -14.06 -19.05
CA ILE A 419 -8.13 -15.32 -18.32
C ILE A 419 -6.94 -16.15 -18.81
N ASN A 420 -6.65 -16.09 -20.11
CA ASN A 420 -5.58 -16.87 -20.75
C ASN A 420 -4.19 -16.54 -20.16
N GLU A 421 -3.96 -15.30 -19.72
CA GLU A 421 -2.73 -14.87 -19.07
C GLU A 421 -2.50 -15.52 -17.69
N CYS A 422 -3.59 -15.96 -17.04
CA CYS A 422 -3.56 -16.52 -15.68
C CYS A 422 -3.76 -18.04 -15.63
N LEU A 423 -4.06 -18.70 -16.76
CA LEU A 423 -4.33 -20.14 -16.79
C LEU A 423 -3.19 -20.98 -16.22
N ASN A 424 -1.94 -20.55 -16.44
CA ASN A 424 -0.76 -21.19 -15.87
C ASN A 424 -0.74 -21.23 -14.32
N ARG A 425 -1.44 -20.31 -13.64
CA ARG A 425 -1.53 -20.27 -12.17
C ARG A 425 -2.61 -21.20 -11.62
N PHE A 426 -3.62 -21.53 -12.42
CA PHE A 426 -4.68 -22.47 -12.04
C PHE A 426 -4.30 -23.92 -12.31
N HIS A 427 -3.37 -24.16 -13.24
CA HIS A 427 -2.92 -25.49 -13.60
C HIS A 427 -2.06 -26.10 -12.49
N VAL A 428 -2.57 -27.14 -11.83
CA VAL A 428 -1.80 -27.99 -10.92
C VAL A 428 -1.09 -29.08 -11.74
N ALA A 429 0.24 -29.10 -11.69
CA ALA A 429 1.03 -30.10 -12.39
C ALA A 429 0.87 -31.48 -11.73
N MET A 430 0.28 -32.43 -12.45
CA MET A 430 0.20 -33.82 -12.01
C MET A 430 1.47 -34.56 -12.43
N PRO A 431 2.28 -35.06 -11.48
CA PRO A 431 3.51 -35.78 -11.80
C PRO A 431 3.16 -37.11 -12.49
N LYS A 432 3.76 -37.36 -13.66
CA LYS A 432 3.65 -38.66 -14.33
C LYS A 432 4.59 -39.67 -13.64
N PRO A 433 4.13 -40.89 -13.33
CA PRO A 433 5.00 -41.94 -12.81
C PRO A 433 6.17 -42.19 -13.76
N ARG A 434 7.41 -42.00 -13.29
CA ARG A 434 8.64 -42.20 -14.09
C ARG A 434 9.32 -43.51 -13.75
N ASP A 435 9.52 -43.76 -12.46
CA ASP A 435 10.24 -44.92 -11.92
C ASP A 435 9.36 -45.61 -10.85
N GLN A 436 9.57 -46.90 -10.57
CA GLN A 436 8.91 -47.62 -9.46
C GLN A 436 9.60 -47.39 -8.09
N LYS A 437 10.10 -46.17 -7.84
CA LYS A 437 10.76 -45.82 -6.56
C LYS A 437 9.82 -44.95 -5.73
N ASP A 438 9.47 -45.45 -4.55
CA ASP A 438 8.66 -44.69 -3.59
C ASP A 438 9.48 -43.58 -2.93
N ARG A 439 8.86 -42.40 -2.80
CA ARG A 439 9.44 -41.21 -2.16
C ARG A 439 8.45 -40.69 -1.10
N PRO A 440 8.34 -41.36 0.06
CA PRO A 440 7.42 -40.96 1.11
C PRO A 440 7.87 -39.64 1.76
N SER A 441 6.92 -38.91 2.35
CA SER A 441 7.24 -37.75 3.18
C SER A 441 7.93 -38.19 4.47
N CYS A 442 9.18 -37.80 4.68
CA CYS A 442 9.92 -38.08 5.91
C CYS A 442 9.64 -37.00 6.97
N ILE A 443 8.64 -37.24 7.82
CA ILE A 443 8.32 -36.36 8.96
C ILE A 443 8.82 -37.05 10.23
N PRO A 444 9.78 -36.48 10.98
CA PRO A 444 10.29 -37.11 12.20
C PRO A 444 9.20 -37.28 13.26
N GLN A 445 9.25 -38.37 14.01
CA GLN A 445 8.29 -38.70 15.06
C GLN A 445 8.20 -37.59 16.13
N ALA A 446 9.33 -37.00 16.50
CA ALA A 446 9.39 -35.89 17.46
C ALA A 446 8.53 -34.68 17.04
N VAL A 447 8.37 -34.40 15.74
CA VAL A 447 7.53 -33.31 15.24
C VAL A 447 6.04 -33.65 15.36
N LEU A 448 5.68 -34.92 15.16
CA LEU A 448 4.31 -35.41 15.32
C LEU A 448 3.89 -35.36 16.80
N GLU A 449 4.75 -35.82 17.69
CA GLU A 449 4.54 -35.76 19.14
C GLU A 449 4.48 -34.31 19.65
N ALA A 450 5.37 -33.43 19.15
CA ALA A 450 5.34 -32.02 19.51
C ALA A 450 4.04 -31.32 19.05
N LYS A 451 3.47 -31.69 17.90
CA LYS A 451 2.16 -31.19 17.46
C LYS A 451 1.04 -31.62 18.39
N ALA A 452 1.08 -32.86 18.90
CA ALA A 452 0.13 -33.35 19.89
C ALA A 452 0.25 -32.59 21.23
N LYS A 453 1.47 -32.46 21.76
CA LYS A 453 1.75 -31.73 23.02
C LYS A 453 1.45 -30.24 22.94
N LYS A 454 1.61 -29.59 21.79
CA LYS A 454 1.26 -28.16 21.61
C LYS A 454 -0.23 -27.88 21.82
N ALA A 455 -1.09 -28.88 21.64
CA ALA A 455 -2.51 -28.78 22.00
C ALA A 455 -2.73 -28.70 23.52
N GLU A 456 -1.80 -29.24 24.33
CA GLU A 456 -1.86 -29.28 25.80
C GLU A 456 -1.27 -28.02 26.49
N LYS A 457 -0.94 -26.97 25.72
CA LYS A 457 -0.59 -25.60 26.19
C LYS A 457 0.68 -25.45 27.06
N GLU A 458 1.61 -26.41 27.12
CA GLU A 458 2.93 -26.14 27.69
C GLU A 458 3.72 -25.16 26.80
N LYS A 459 3.92 -23.92 27.28
CA LYS A 459 4.72 -22.91 26.58
C LYS A 459 6.20 -23.10 26.90
N ARG A 460 6.98 -23.57 25.92
CA ARG A 460 8.45 -23.57 25.99
C ARG A 460 8.99 -22.14 26.04
N LYS A 461 9.91 -21.86 26.97
CA LYS A 461 10.66 -20.59 26.99
C LYS A 461 11.44 -20.43 25.67
N THR A 462 11.23 -19.31 25.00
CA THR A 462 11.92 -18.96 23.76
C THR A 462 13.14 -18.09 24.07
N GLU A 463 14.09 -18.01 23.14
CA GLU A 463 15.28 -17.16 23.29
C GLU A 463 14.90 -15.68 23.45
N ARG A 464 13.77 -15.26 22.86
CA ARG A 464 13.22 -13.92 23.04
C ARG A 464 12.76 -13.66 24.48
N ASP A 465 12.18 -14.66 25.13
CA ASP A 465 11.78 -14.53 26.54
C ASP A 465 13.03 -14.40 27.43
N LEU A 466 14.11 -15.14 27.10
CA LEU A 466 15.39 -15.03 27.80
C LEU A 466 16.09 -13.68 27.55
N GLU A 467 15.99 -13.14 26.33
CA GLU A 467 16.47 -11.81 25.99
C GLU A 467 15.75 -10.74 26.81
N ASP A 468 14.42 -10.80 26.88
CA ASP A 468 13.59 -9.87 27.67
C ASP A 468 13.88 -9.97 29.17
N GLU A 469 14.12 -11.18 29.71
CA GLU A 469 14.52 -11.41 31.11
C GLU A 469 15.93 -10.83 31.42
N ASN A 470 16.86 -10.84 30.46
CA ASN A 470 18.27 -10.52 30.67
C ASN A 470 18.69 -9.13 30.15
N GLY A 471 17.77 -8.16 30.16
CA GLY A 471 18.08 -6.76 29.86
C GLY A 471 17.70 -6.30 28.45
N GLY A 472 17.07 -7.17 27.65
CA GLY A 472 16.48 -6.85 26.37
C GLY A 472 17.48 -6.66 25.22
N ALA A 473 16.93 -6.28 24.08
CA ALA A 473 17.67 -6.11 22.83
C ALA A 473 18.80 -5.08 22.95
N GLY A 474 20.02 -5.51 22.68
CA GLY A 474 21.24 -4.68 22.70
C GLY A 474 22.06 -4.79 23.99
N VAL A 475 21.53 -5.39 25.05
CA VAL A 475 22.28 -5.71 26.28
C VAL A 475 22.51 -7.22 26.39
N TYR A 476 21.49 -8.02 26.10
CA TYR A 476 21.62 -9.47 26.10
C TYR A 476 22.59 -9.95 25.00
N SER A 477 23.58 -10.74 25.40
CA SER A 477 24.49 -11.42 24.48
C SER A 477 24.21 -12.93 24.52
N ALA A 478 23.48 -13.41 23.52
CA ALA A 478 23.18 -14.84 23.39
C ALA A 478 24.47 -15.64 23.12
N SER A 479 24.76 -16.65 23.94
CA SER A 479 25.87 -17.58 23.66
C SER A 479 25.51 -18.49 22.50
N LEU A 480 26.33 -18.46 21.43
CA LEU A 480 26.19 -19.36 20.29
C LEU A 480 26.57 -20.81 20.62
N LYS A 481 27.41 -21.01 21.65
CA LYS A 481 27.99 -22.29 22.05
C LYS A 481 27.06 -23.15 22.91
N LYS A 482 26.11 -22.51 23.63
CA LYS A 482 25.20 -23.15 24.60
C LYS A 482 24.45 -24.37 24.07
N ASN A 483 24.07 -24.36 22.79
CA ASN A 483 23.24 -25.41 22.19
C ASN A 483 24.03 -26.39 21.30
N TYR A 484 25.37 -26.40 21.36
CA TYR A 484 26.17 -27.37 20.63
C TYR A 484 25.98 -28.77 21.21
N ILE A 485 26.06 -29.78 20.33
CA ILE A 485 26.01 -31.19 20.70
C ILE A 485 27.43 -31.72 20.55
N LEU A 486 28.13 -31.87 21.66
CA LEU A 486 29.50 -32.38 21.74
C LEU A 486 29.53 -33.70 22.50
N ALA A 487 30.62 -34.45 22.39
CA ALA A 487 30.79 -35.70 23.15
C ALA A 487 30.87 -35.46 24.67
N ASN A 488 31.48 -34.36 25.09
CA ASN A 488 31.47 -33.87 26.46
C ASN A 488 30.92 -32.44 26.49
N ASP A 489 29.98 -32.17 27.40
CA ASP A 489 29.35 -30.86 27.56
C ASP A 489 30.29 -29.81 28.15
N GLU A 490 31.34 -30.24 28.86
CA GLU A 490 32.33 -29.35 29.47
C GLU A 490 33.14 -28.57 28.43
N TRP A 491 33.38 -29.16 27.26
CA TRP A 491 34.19 -28.56 26.18
C TRP A 491 33.44 -27.50 25.36
N LYS A 492 32.17 -27.19 25.69
CA LYS A 492 31.37 -26.24 24.89
C LYS A 492 31.96 -24.84 24.87
N GLU A 493 32.57 -24.42 25.98
CA GLU A 493 33.13 -23.07 26.11
C GLU A 493 34.59 -22.98 25.66
N ASP A 494 35.23 -24.11 25.34
CA ASP A 494 36.62 -24.15 24.89
C ASP A 494 36.83 -23.33 23.61
N VAL A 495 38.04 -22.77 23.49
CA VAL A 495 38.46 -21.97 22.34
C VAL A 495 39.46 -22.79 21.54
N MET A 496 39.08 -23.14 20.31
CA MET A 496 39.97 -23.82 19.37
C MET A 496 41.03 -22.83 18.86
N PRO A 497 42.33 -23.14 18.95
CA PRO A 497 43.37 -22.33 18.32
C PRO A 497 43.17 -22.32 16.80
N GLU A 498 43.08 -21.13 16.20
CA GLU A 498 42.86 -21.01 14.75
C GLU A 498 44.17 -21.01 13.95
N ILE A 499 45.22 -20.40 14.52
CA ILE A 499 46.51 -20.16 13.86
C ILE A 499 47.64 -20.62 14.78
N LEU A 500 48.58 -21.37 14.21
CA LEU A 500 49.83 -21.78 14.86
C LEU A 500 50.98 -21.57 13.87
N ASP A 501 51.99 -20.78 14.25
CA ASP A 501 53.22 -20.55 13.47
C ASP A 501 53.01 -20.22 11.98
N GLY A 502 52.03 -19.34 11.70
CA GLY A 502 51.71 -18.89 10.34
C GLY A 502 50.84 -19.84 9.51
N HIS A 503 50.43 -20.97 10.09
CA HIS A 503 49.56 -21.97 9.46
C HIS A 503 48.20 -22.03 10.16
N ASN A 504 47.14 -22.39 9.44
CA ASN A 504 45.83 -22.57 10.05
C ASN A 504 45.74 -23.97 10.65
N VAL A 505 45.24 -24.08 11.88
CA VAL A 505 45.11 -25.37 12.57
C VAL A 505 44.08 -26.27 11.88
N TYR A 506 43.01 -25.69 11.32
CA TYR A 506 41.96 -26.41 10.58
C TYR A 506 42.48 -27.23 9.40
N ASP A 507 43.60 -26.82 8.79
CA ASP A 507 44.19 -27.52 7.64
C ASP A 507 44.81 -28.87 8.07
N PHE A 508 45.06 -29.05 9.38
CA PHE A 508 45.68 -30.24 9.98
C PHE A 508 44.72 -31.06 10.85
N VAL A 509 43.43 -30.69 10.93
CA VAL A 509 42.43 -31.46 11.68
C VAL A 509 42.01 -32.69 10.87
N ASP A 510 42.52 -33.85 11.26
CA ASP A 510 42.19 -35.15 10.68
C ASP A 510 41.99 -36.18 11.81
N PRO A 511 40.93 -37.01 11.78
CA PRO A 511 40.73 -38.05 12.79
C PRO A 511 41.92 -39.02 12.93
N ASP A 512 42.68 -39.24 11.85
CA ASP A 512 43.76 -40.21 11.78
C ASP A 512 45.16 -39.55 11.79
N ILE A 513 45.27 -38.29 12.24
CA ILE A 513 46.50 -37.49 12.14
C ILE A 513 47.71 -38.14 12.84
N LEU A 514 47.50 -38.81 13.97
CA LEU A 514 48.57 -39.47 14.74
C LEU A 514 49.15 -40.67 13.98
N LEU A 515 48.33 -41.39 13.21
CA LEU A 515 48.79 -42.52 12.42
C LEU A 515 49.63 -42.04 11.24
N ARG A 516 49.21 -40.95 10.58
CA ARG A 516 50.00 -40.32 9.52
C ARG A 516 51.32 -39.74 10.05
N LEU A 517 51.32 -39.21 11.28
CA LEU A 517 52.54 -38.73 11.92
C LEU A 517 53.52 -39.88 12.19
N GLU A 518 53.05 -41.03 12.69
CA GLU A 518 53.89 -42.20 12.93
C GLU A 518 54.50 -42.76 11.64
N GLU A 519 53.76 -42.74 10.52
CA GLU A 519 54.29 -43.10 9.20
C GLU A 519 55.41 -42.16 8.76
N LEU A 520 55.21 -40.85 8.94
CA LEU A 520 56.19 -39.83 8.57
C LEU A 520 57.44 -39.90 9.44
N GLU A 521 57.30 -40.10 10.76
CA GLU A 521 58.43 -40.32 11.67
C GLU A 521 59.21 -41.59 11.33
N ARG A 522 58.53 -42.66 10.88
CA ARG A 522 59.18 -43.90 10.41
C ARG A 522 59.98 -43.65 9.12
N GLU A 523 59.42 -42.89 8.19
CA GLU A 523 60.14 -42.50 6.97
C GLU A 523 61.35 -41.60 7.28
N GLU A 524 61.21 -40.63 8.19
CA GLU A 524 62.32 -39.78 8.64
C GLU A 524 63.41 -40.59 9.38
N GLY A 525 63.02 -41.54 10.23
CA GLY A 525 63.96 -42.42 10.92
C GLY A 525 64.78 -43.31 9.97
N ILE A 526 64.16 -43.81 8.90
CA ILE A 526 64.89 -44.53 7.84
C ILE A 526 65.89 -43.59 7.15
N ARG A 527 65.47 -42.37 6.81
CA ARG A 527 66.37 -41.38 6.17
C ARG A 527 67.56 -40.98 7.05
N GLN A 528 67.36 -40.83 8.36
CA GLN A 528 68.46 -40.50 9.29
C GLN A 528 69.46 -41.65 9.43
N ALA A 529 68.99 -42.91 9.44
CA ALA A 529 69.89 -44.06 9.46
C ALA A 529 70.73 -44.15 8.18
N ASP A 530 70.11 -43.89 7.01
CA ASP A 530 70.82 -43.84 5.73
C ASP A 530 71.89 -42.72 5.70
N GLU A 531 71.59 -41.53 6.27
CA GLU A 531 72.56 -40.42 6.36
C GLU A 531 73.70 -40.69 7.37
N GLU A 532 73.45 -41.41 8.47
CA GLU A 532 74.50 -41.81 9.42
C GLU A 532 75.44 -42.89 8.85
N ASP A 533 74.94 -43.77 7.98
CA ASP A 533 75.75 -44.78 7.28
C ASP A 533 76.63 -44.13 6.18
N ASP A 534 76.14 -43.11 5.46
CA ASP A 534 76.90 -42.38 4.43
C ASP A 534 78.10 -41.58 5.01
N ASP A 535 77.98 -41.05 6.23
CA ASP A 535 79.10 -40.38 6.93
C ASP A 535 80.19 -41.39 7.40
N PHE A 536 79.89 -42.69 7.44
CA PHE A 536 80.86 -43.75 7.80
C PHE A 536 81.65 -44.30 6.60
N GLU A 537 81.17 -44.16 5.35
CA GLU A 537 81.82 -44.70 4.14
C GLU A 537 82.74 -43.73 3.37
N MET A 538 82.72 -42.43 3.68
CA MET A 538 83.53 -41.39 3.00
C MET A 538 85.03 -41.37 3.43
N GLY A 539 85.71 -42.53 3.39
CA GLY A 539 87.09 -42.71 3.86
C GLY A 539 88.10 -43.32 2.87
N GLY A 540 87.75 -43.68 1.64
CA GLY A 540 88.71 -44.31 0.72
C GLY A 540 88.36 -44.30 -0.76
N ASP A 541 89.06 -43.46 -1.54
CA ASP A 541 89.93 -43.84 -2.68
C ASP A 541 90.07 -42.73 -3.76
N GLU A 542 91.34 -42.38 -4.03
CA GLU A 542 91.83 -41.50 -5.11
C GLU A 542 91.78 -42.16 -6.50
N LEU A 543 91.85 -41.34 -7.58
CA LEU A 543 92.78 -41.44 -8.75
C LEU A 543 92.32 -40.50 -9.90
N MET A 544 93.02 -39.38 -10.17
CA MET A 544 94.06 -39.14 -11.22
C MET A 544 93.57 -39.28 -12.70
N LEU A 545 93.40 -38.16 -13.44
CA LEU A 545 94.30 -37.58 -14.50
C LEU A 545 94.30 -38.39 -15.82
N ASP A 546 94.31 -37.88 -17.07
CA ASP A 546 95.03 -36.78 -17.74
C ASP A 546 94.43 -36.64 -19.18
N GLU A 547 94.33 -35.49 -19.88
CA GLU A 547 95.32 -34.73 -20.71
C GLU A 547 94.71 -34.42 -22.10
N LYS A 548 94.51 -33.13 -22.43
CA LYS A 548 95.29 -32.38 -23.43
C LYS A 548 94.89 -30.90 -23.48
#